data_AF-A0A556SUM8-F1
#
_entry.id   AF-A0A556SUM8-F1
#
_cell.length_a   1.000
_cell.length_b   1.000
_cell.length_c   1.000
_cell.angle_alpha   90.00
_cell.angle_beta   90.00
_cell.angle_gamma   90.00
#
_symmetry.space_group_name_H-M   'P 1'
#
loop_
_entity.id
_entity.type
_entity.pdbx_description
1 polymer ?
#
loop_
_entity_poly.entity_id
_entity_poly.type
_entity_poly.pdbx_seq_one_letter_code
_entity_poly.pdbx_strand_id
1 'polypeptide(L)'
;MEILLSHFYKLLSKFIFIFFFNCVVSQAIAKNIHDCDLTWIADHPIKECTDLYEKKISSLTETQKQYFEDEFKKILNHKVLGAVSADLAYLFKDYPTSTVLFTKLQINEKVDKANKDYTTKVSFGDPVLSVYENYEFILQQYKILSHMLEKKGKLEAEEKNMLSISKQRTQCLGDILDDLIDNPEKSVDRKFIIDKCYQ
;
A
#
# COMPACT_ATOMS: atom_id res chain seq x y z
N MET A 1 -45.73 -27.92 25.49
CA MET A 1 -44.86 -27.85 24.30
C MET A 1 -44.49 -26.41 23.95
N GLU A 2 -45.42 -25.46 24.04
CA GLU A 2 -45.20 -24.04 23.71
C GLU A 2 -44.25 -23.30 24.68
N ILE A 3 -44.30 -23.58 25.99
CA ILE A 3 -43.46 -22.91 26.99
C ILE A 3 -41.97 -23.27 26.80
N LEU A 4 -41.69 -24.54 26.52
CA LEU A 4 -40.33 -25.02 26.21
C LEU A 4 -39.80 -24.41 24.91
N LEU A 5 -40.61 -24.38 23.84
CA LEU A 5 -40.24 -23.74 22.58
C LEU A 5 -39.92 -22.24 22.75
N SER A 6 -40.72 -21.53 23.55
CA SER A 6 -40.53 -20.11 23.86
C SER A 6 -39.22 -19.84 24.61
N HIS A 7 -38.86 -20.71 25.56
CA HIS A 7 -37.58 -20.60 26.28
C HIS A 7 -36.38 -20.94 25.41
N PHE A 8 -36.47 -21.96 24.55
CA PHE A 8 -35.43 -22.27 23.56
C PHE A 8 -35.25 -21.12 22.56
N TYR A 9 -36.33 -20.47 22.12
CA TYR A 9 -36.24 -19.33 21.20
C TYR A 9 -35.58 -18.10 21.84
N LYS A 10 -35.88 -17.81 23.12
CA LYS A 10 -35.22 -16.72 23.86
C LYS A 10 -33.72 -16.98 24.09
N LEU A 11 -33.35 -18.23 24.37
CA LEU A 11 -31.94 -18.62 24.52
C LEU A 11 -31.19 -18.57 23.19
N LEU A 12 -31.79 -19.12 22.13
CA LEU A 12 -31.21 -19.10 20.78
C LEU A 12 -31.06 -17.67 20.26
N SER A 13 -32.06 -16.80 20.48
CA SER A 13 -31.99 -15.37 20.13
C SER A 13 -30.83 -14.65 20.82
N LYS A 14 -30.61 -14.90 22.12
CA LYS A 14 -29.48 -14.30 22.85
C LYS A 14 -28.12 -14.80 22.35
N PHE A 15 -28.00 -16.11 22.08
CA PHE A 15 -26.77 -16.67 21.54
C PHE A 15 -26.48 -16.14 20.13
N ILE A 16 -27.49 -16.09 19.26
CA ILE A 16 -27.39 -15.51 17.92
C ILE A 16 -27.00 -14.04 18.02
N PHE A 17 -27.60 -13.26 18.92
CA PHE A 17 -27.27 -11.83 19.06
C PHE A 17 -25.83 -11.60 19.52
N ILE A 18 -25.33 -12.42 20.47
CA ILE A 18 -23.93 -12.38 20.91
C ILE A 18 -22.98 -12.84 19.80
N PHE A 19 -23.37 -13.86 19.02
CA PHE A 19 -22.59 -14.34 17.89
C PHE A 19 -22.54 -13.32 16.75
N PHE A 20 -23.65 -12.65 16.44
CA PHE A 20 -23.72 -11.56 15.47
C PHE A 20 -22.91 -10.35 15.94
N PHE A 21 -22.98 -9.96 17.21
CA PHE A 21 -22.14 -8.88 17.73
C PHE A 21 -20.66 -9.24 17.69
N ASN A 22 -20.28 -10.46 18.07
CA ASN A 22 -18.89 -10.91 17.94
C ASN A 22 -18.45 -11.04 16.48
N CYS A 23 -19.32 -11.44 15.56
CA CYS A 23 -19.03 -11.42 14.12
C CYS A 23 -18.89 -10.00 13.57
N VAL A 24 -19.74 -9.05 13.98
CA VAL A 24 -19.65 -7.65 13.53
C VAL A 24 -18.43 -6.97 14.12
N VAL A 25 -18.11 -7.22 15.38
CA VAL A 25 -16.88 -6.72 16.03
C VAL A 25 -15.65 -7.39 15.43
N SER A 26 -15.69 -8.69 15.14
CA SER A 26 -14.59 -9.39 14.46
C SER A 26 -14.46 -8.98 13.00
N GLN A 27 -15.56 -8.65 12.30
CA GLN A 27 -15.52 -8.06 10.96
C GLN A 27 -15.02 -6.63 11.00
N ALA A 28 -15.33 -5.83 12.02
CA ALA A 28 -14.80 -4.49 12.19
C ALA A 28 -13.30 -4.50 12.56
N ILE A 29 -12.86 -5.50 13.33
CA ILE A 29 -11.45 -5.72 13.66
C ILE A 29 -10.70 -6.33 12.46
N ALA A 30 -11.34 -7.21 11.68
CA ALA A 30 -10.77 -7.77 10.45
C ALA A 30 -10.73 -6.76 9.30
N LYS A 31 -11.70 -5.84 9.19
CA LYS A 31 -11.65 -4.69 8.25
C LYS A 31 -10.45 -3.80 8.56
N ASN A 32 -10.30 -3.40 9.83
CA ASN A 32 -9.25 -2.48 10.25
C ASN A 32 -7.80 -3.01 10.12
N ILE A 33 -7.58 -4.32 9.92
CA ILE A 33 -6.24 -4.90 9.79
C ILE A 33 -5.92 -5.28 8.34
N HIS A 34 -6.94 -5.51 7.48
CA HIS A 34 -6.76 -5.82 6.05
C HIS A 34 -6.77 -4.59 5.12
N ASP A 35 -7.21 -3.41 5.58
CA ASP A 35 -7.41 -2.25 4.68
C ASP A 35 -6.12 -1.60 4.14
N CYS A 36 -4.95 -1.91 4.73
CA CYS A 36 -3.64 -1.48 4.23
C CYS A 36 -2.76 -2.66 3.79
N ASP A 37 -3.39 -3.83 3.65
CA ASP A 37 -2.74 -4.99 3.06
C ASP A 37 -2.43 -4.62 1.60
N LEU A 38 -1.14 -4.61 1.31
CA LEU A 38 -0.51 -4.08 0.10
C LEU A 38 -0.79 -4.91 -1.15
N THR A 39 -1.86 -5.69 -1.11
CA THR A 39 -2.18 -6.67 -2.13
C THR A 39 -3.23 -6.14 -3.09
N TRP A 40 -4.42 -5.67 -2.68
CA TRP A 40 -5.52 -5.62 -3.66
C TRP A 40 -6.70 -4.67 -3.36
N ILE A 41 -6.48 -3.39 -3.01
CA ILE A 41 -7.59 -2.39 -2.90
C ILE A 41 -7.19 -1.03 -3.52
N ALA A 42 -8.00 -0.57 -4.48
CA ALA A 42 -7.83 0.68 -5.23
C ALA A 42 -8.03 1.96 -4.38
N ASP A 43 -8.84 1.88 -3.32
CA ASP A 43 -9.15 2.99 -2.43
C ASP A 43 -8.56 2.72 -1.04
N HIS A 44 -7.28 3.09 -0.86
CA HIS A 44 -6.64 3.00 0.44
C HIS A 44 -6.98 4.24 1.26
N PRO A 45 -7.54 4.07 2.48
CA PRO A 45 -7.76 5.18 3.38
C PRO A 45 -6.40 5.72 3.87
N ILE A 46 -5.86 6.70 3.15
CA ILE A 46 -4.45 7.17 3.24
C ILE A 46 -4.06 7.52 4.68
N LYS A 47 -4.95 8.20 5.39
CA LYS A 47 -4.73 8.64 6.77
C LYS A 47 -4.70 7.45 7.72
N GLU A 48 -5.66 6.56 7.60
CA GLU A 48 -5.80 5.35 8.41
C GLU A 48 -4.59 4.43 8.20
N CYS A 49 -4.11 4.27 6.96
CA CYS A 49 -2.90 3.50 6.68
C CYS A 49 -1.65 4.12 7.29
N THR A 50 -1.53 5.44 7.21
CA THR A 50 -0.42 6.16 7.85
C THR A 50 -0.45 5.99 9.36
N ASP A 51 -1.62 6.13 9.99
CA ASP A 51 -1.80 5.95 11.43
C ASP A 51 -1.48 4.51 11.88
N LEU A 52 -1.85 3.51 11.08
CA LEU A 52 -1.51 2.11 11.32
C LEU A 52 0.00 1.84 11.23
N TYR A 53 0.68 2.41 10.23
CA TYR A 53 2.14 2.27 10.09
C TYR A 53 2.89 2.92 11.24
N GLU A 54 2.49 4.13 11.63
CA GLU A 54 3.05 4.80 12.81
C GLU A 54 2.82 4.00 14.09
N LYS A 55 1.61 3.49 14.29
CA LYS A 55 1.30 2.61 15.42
C LYS A 55 2.22 1.39 15.43
N LYS A 56 2.41 0.74 14.27
CA LYS A 56 3.32 -0.40 14.15
C LYS A 56 4.76 -0.03 14.52
N ILE A 57 5.30 1.04 13.95
CA ILE A 57 6.67 1.52 14.27
C ILE A 57 6.82 1.87 15.75
N SER A 58 5.84 2.58 16.33
CA SER A 58 5.86 2.99 17.74
C SER A 58 5.76 1.82 18.72
N SER A 59 5.19 0.69 18.30
CA SER A 59 5.09 -0.52 19.11
C SER A 59 6.40 -1.32 19.18
N LEU A 60 7.37 -1.01 18.32
CA LEU A 60 8.66 -1.69 18.30
C LEU A 60 9.58 -1.17 19.41
N THR A 61 10.27 -2.10 20.06
CA THR A 61 11.39 -1.79 20.95
C THR A 61 12.58 -1.24 20.17
N GLU A 62 13.48 -0.52 20.84
CA GLU A 62 14.70 -0.01 20.22
C GLU A 62 15.56 -1.13 19.61
N THR A 63 15.64 -2.29 20.28
CA THR A 63 16.36 -3.47 19.75
C THR A 63 15.73 -3.98 18.46
N GLN A 64 14.39 -4.00 18.35
CA GLN A 64 13.70 -4.41 17.13
C GLN A 64 13.92 -3.40 16.00
N LYS A 65 13.85 -2.09 16.30
CA LYS A 65 14.13 -1.05 15.31
C LYS A 65 15.56 -1.19 14.77
N GLN A 66 16.54 -1.34 15.66
CA GLN A 66 17.94 -1.55 15.26
C GLN A 66 18.11 -2.79 14.39
N TYR A 67 17.44 -3.90 14.74
CA TYR A 67 17.44 -5.11 13.92
C TYR A 67 16.92 -4.84 12.50
N PHE A 68 15.79 -4.14 12.36
CA PHE A 68 15.24 -3.82 11.03
C PHE A 68 16.11 -2.84 10.24
N GLU A 69 16.75 -1.88 10.89
CA GLU A 69 17.73 -0.99 10.25
C GLU A 69 18.96 -1.75 9.72
N ASP A 70 19.42 -2.77 10.45
CA ASP A 70 20.52 -3.61 10.01
C ASP A 70 20.11 -4.53 8.86
N GLU A 71 18.91 -5.10 8.89
CA GLU A 71 18.34 -5.86 7.78
C GLU A 71 18.15 -4.99 6.53
N PHE A 72 17.64 -3.76 6.69
CA PHE A 72 17.51 -2.80 5.60
C PHE A 72 18.85 -2.57 4.89
N LYS A 73 19.92 -2.30 5.65
CA LYS A 73 21.27 -2.13 5.08
C LYS A 73 21.77 -3.38 4.36
N LYS A 74 21.51 -4.58 4.89
CA LYS A 74 21.90 -5.84 4.23
C LYS A 74 21.19 -6.02 2.89
N ILE A 75 19.89 -5.75 2.85
CA ILE A 75 19.08 -5.84 1.62
C ILE A 75 19.65 -4.91 0.54
N LEU A 76 20.01 -3.68 0.89
CA LEU A 76 20.57 -2.71 -0.07
C LEU A 76 21.93 -3.10 -0.64
N ASN A 77 22.69 -3.99 0.02
CA ASN A 77 23.97 -4.49 -0.48
C ASN A 77 23.81 -5.59 -1.55
N HIS A 78 22.59 -6.09 -1.79
CA HIS A 78 22.35 -7.11 -2.79
C HIS A 78 22.46 -6.54 -4.22
N LYS A 79 23.14 -7.27 -5.11
CA LYS A 79 23.42 -6.78 -6.48
C LYS A 79 22.25 -6.91 -7.46
N VAL A 80 21.30 -7.79 -7.16
CA VAL A 80 20.16 -8.08 -8.04
C VAL A 80 18.95 -7.27 -7.61
N LEU A 81 18.56 -6.28 -8.44
CA LEU A 81 17.46 -5.35 -8.13
C LEU A 81 16.11 -6.04 -7.86
N GLY A 82 15.80 -7.12 -8.60
CA GLY A 82 14.56 -7.89 -8.37
C GLY A 82 14.51 -8.55 -6.99
N ALA A 83 15.65 -9.05 -6.50
CA ALA A 83 15.74 -9.60 -5.14
C ALA A 83 15.61 -8.49 -4.09
N VAL A 84 16.29 -7.35 -4.29
CA VAL A 84 16.15 -6.16 -3.42
C VAL A 84 14.68 -5.72 -3.32
N SER A 85 13.97 -5.67 -4.45
CA SER A 85 12.54 -5.32 -4.49
C SER A 85 11.69 -6.25 -3.62
N ALA A 86 11.87 -7.57 -3.77
CA ALA A 86 11.13 -8.56 -3.02
C ALA A 86 11.43 -8.49 -1.50
N ASP A 87 12.71 -8.39 -1.14
CA ASP A 87 13.14 -8.33 0.26
C ASP A 87 12.65 -7.05 0.95
N LEU A 88 12.67 -5.91 0.24
CA LEU A 88 12.11 -4.65 0.75
C LEU A 88 10.59 -4.74 0.94
N ALA A 89 9.87 -5.46 0.09
CA ALA A 89 8.44 -5.68 0.27
C ALA A 89 8.16 -6.48 1.56
N TYR A 90 8.97 -7.50 1.85
CA TYR A 90 8.88 -8.25 3.09
C TYR A 90 9.23 -7.40 4.31
N LEU A 91 10.36 -6.66 4.25
CA LEU A 91 10.77 -5.78 5.34
C LEU A 91 9.72 -4.72 5.65
N PHE A 92 9.16 -4.08 4.63
CA PHE A 92 8.15 -3.03 4.79
C PHE A 92 6.91 -3.52 5.52
N LYS A 93 6.53 -4.78 5.34
CA LYS A 93 5.41 -5.38 6.09
C LYS A 93 5.63 -5.24 7.59
N ASP A 94 6.86 -5.40 8.07
CA ASP A 94 7.19 -5.40 9.50
C ASP A 94 7.77 -4.08 10.03
N TYR A 95 8.40 -3.31 9.16
CA TYR A 95 9.01 -2.03 9.48
C TYR A 95 8.63 -0.96 8.46
N PRO A 96 7.38 -0.46 8.50
CA PRO A 96 6.80 0.38 7.46
C PRO A 96 7.22 1.85 7.55
N THR A 97 8.52 2.15 7.60
CA THR A 97 9.02 3.54 7.68
C THR A 97 8.96 4.25 6.33
N SER A 98 8.95 5.59 6.36
CA SER A 98 8.97 6.41 5.15
C SER A 98 10.19 6.10 4.26
N THR A 99 11.34 5.84 4.88
CA THR A 99 12.60 5.50 4.18
C THR A 99 12.51 4.14 3.49
N VAL A 100 11.98 3.12 4.17
CA VAL A 100 11.80 1.79 3.57
C VAL A 100 10.80 1.85 2.41
N LEU A 101 9.67 2.54 2.59
CA LEU A 101 8.66 2.71 1.53
C LEU A 101 9.22 3.44 0.31
N PHE A 102 9.87 4.58 0.52
CA PHE A 102 10.48 5.35 -0.56
C PHE A 102 11.52 4.51 -1.31
N THR A 103 12.38 3.81 -0.59
CA THR A 103 13.43 2.99 -1.20
C THR A 103 12.85 1.83 -2.00
N LYS A 104 11.82 1.15 -1.47
CA LYS A 104 11.07 0.12 -2.19
C LYS A 104 10.50 0.66 -3.51
N LEU A 105 9.84 1.81 -3.48
CA LEU A 105 9.29 2.45 -4.68
C LEU A 105 10.39 2.79 -5.69
N GLN A 106 11.51 3.38 -5.25
CA GLN A 106 12.65 3.70 -6.12
C GLN A 106 13.32 2.47 -6.73
N ILE A 107 13.40 1.34 -6.02
CA ILE A 107 13.91 0.08 -6.57
C ILE A 107 12.93 -0.48 -7.61
N ASN A 108 11.62 -0.43 -7.35
CA ASN A 108 10.61 -0.86 -8.31
C ASN A 108 10.69 -0.03 -9.60
N GLU A 109 10.85 1.29 -9.51
CA GLU A 109 11.06 2.15 -10.69
C GLU A 109 12.29 1.73 -11.50
N LYS A 110 13.40 1.35 -10.83
CA LYS A 110 14.62 0.86 -11.50
C LYS A 110 14.40 -0.48 -12.18
N VAL A 111 13.67 -1.39 -11.53
CA VAL A 111 13.29 -2.69 -12.12
C VAL A 111 12.41 -2.48 -13.34
N ASP A 112 11.43 -1.58 -13.26
CA ASP A 112 10.56 -1.20 -14.37
C ASP A 112 11.34 -0.65 -15.55
N LYS A 113 12.29 0.27 -15.29
CA LYS A 113 13.18 0.82 -16.33
C LYS A 113 14.07 -0.24 -16.98
N ALA A 114 14.56 -1.21 -16.19
CA ALA A 114 15.42 -2.28 -16.68
C ALA A 114 14.66 -3.34 -17.48
N ASN A 115 13.36 -3.50 -17.22
CA ASN A 115 12.49 -4.40 -17.97
C ASN A 115 12.25 -3.82 -19.38
N LYS A 116 12.55 -4.60 -20.41
CA LYS A 116 12.43 -4.19 -21.82
C LYS A 116 11.07 -4.50 -22.43
N ASP A 117 10.18 -5.15 -21.68
CA ASP A 117 8.83 -5.44 -22.15
C ASP A 117 7.95 -4.19 -22.05
N TYR A 118 8.16 -3.31 -23.04
CA TYR A 118 7.50 -2.01 -23.17
C TYR A 118 6.22 -2.07 -23.99
N THR A 119 5.84 -3.26 -24.49
CA THR A 119 4.70 -3.41 -25.40
C THR A 119 3.36 -3.52 -24.68
N THR A 120 3.39 -3.71 -23.36
CA THR A 120 2.17 -3.76 -22.54
C THR A 120 1.50 -2.39 -22.50
N LYS A 121 0.21 -2.39 -22.83
CA LYS A 121 -0.67 -1.23 -22.75
C LYS A 121 -1.29 -1.13 -21.36
N VAL A 122 -1.52 0.11 -20.94
CA VAL A 122 -2.25 0.45 -19.72
C VAL A 122 -3.55 1.11 -20.15
N SER A 123 -4.67 0.52 -19.75
CA SER A 123 -6.02 0.98 -20.04
C SER A 123 -6.95 0.69 -18.87
N PHE A 124 -7.92 1.57 -18.65
CA PHE A 124 -8.94 1.37 -17.64
C PHE A 124 -9.90 0.24 -18.04
N GLY A 125 -10.23 -0.66 -17.12
CA GLY A 125 -11.21 -1.74 -17.34
C GLY A 125 -10.72 -2.97 -18.12
N ASP A 126 -9.40 -3.11 -18.38
CA ASP A 126 -8.85 -4.34 -18.96
C ASP A 126 -8.77 -5.47 -17.92
N PRO A 127 -9.50 -6.59 -18.10
CA PRO A 127 -9.56 -7.67 -17.11
C PRO A 127 -8.33 -8.59 -17.10
N VAL A 128 -7.36 -8.45 -18.03
CA VAL A 128 -6.18 -9.33 -18.08
C VAL A 128 -4.97 -8.66 -17.44
N LEU A 129 -4.52 -9.18 -16.28
CA LEU A 129 -3.27 -8.76 -15.60
C LEU A 129 -3.18 -7.24 -15.47
N SER A 130 -4.11 -6.61 -14.75
CA SER A 130 -4.33 -5.17 -14.93
C SER A 130 -3.11 -4.35 -14.47
N VAL A 131 -2.31 -3.95 -15.46
CA VAL A 131 -1.17 -3.05 -15.28
C VAL A 131 -1.66 -1.70 -14.76
N TYR A 132 -2.91 -1.37 -15.06
CA TYR A 132 -3.64 -0.25 -14.49
C TYR A 132 -3.73 -0.34 -12.96
N GLU A 133 -4.26 -1.42 -12.38
CA GLU A 133 -4.36 -1.57 -10.91
C GLU A 133 -2.97 -1.51 -10.26
N ASN A 134 -1.92 -2.00 -10.94
CA ASN A 134 -0.56 -1.87 -10.43
C ASN A 134 -0.10 -0.39 -10.36
N TYR A 135 -0.40 0.42 -11.37
CA TYR A 135 -0.08 1.86 -11.34
C TYR A 135 -0.95 2.63 -10.34
N GLU A 136 -2.22 2.26 -10.21
CA GLU A 136 -3.10 2.79 -9.17
C GLU A 136 -2.56 2.46 -7.78
N PHE A 137 -2.14 1.21 -7.55
CA PHE A 137 -1.48 0.81 -6.32
C PHE A 137 -0.22 1.64 -6.04
N ILE A 138 0.66 1.83 -7.03
CA ILE A 138 1.86 2.67 -6.91
C ILE A 138 1.49 4.12 -6.56
N LEU A 139 0.46 4.68 -7.20
CA LEU A 139 -0.05 6.02 -6.89
C LEU A 139 -0.49 6.12 -5.42
N GLN A 140 -1.23 5.14 -4.91
CA GLN A 140 -1.65 5.12 -3.51
C GLN A 140 -0.44 5.06 -2.55
N GLN A 141 0.59 4.27 -2.86
CA GLN A 141 1.82 4.22 -2.06
C GLN A 141 2.53 5.58 -2.00
N TYR A 142 2.58 6.32 -3.10
CA TYR A 142 3.16 7.67 -3.12
C TYR A 142 2.32 8.70 -2.34
N LYS A 143 0.99 8.57 -2.35
CA LYS A 143 0.09 9.38 -1.50
C LYS A 143 0.34 9.10 -0.02
N ILE A 144 0.45 7.83 0.37
CA ILE A 144 0.77 7.42 1.76
C ILE A 144 2.13 8.00 2.18
N LEU A 145 3.17 7.81 1.36
CA LEU A 145 4.51 8.33 1.66
C LEU A 145 4.51 9.85 1.85
N SER A 146 3.81 10.58 0.99
CA SER A 146 3.68 12.03 1.10
C SER A 146 3.02 12.42 2.42
N HIS A 147 1.94 11.73 2.80
CA HIS A 147 1.22 11.98 4.04
C HIS A 147 2.07 11.67 5.29
N MET A 148 2.78 10.53 5.30
CA MET A 148 3.72 10.17 6.37
C MET A 148 4.78 11.25 6.60
N LEU A 149 5.33 11.82 5.51
CA LEU A 149 6.35 12.86 5.59
C LEU A 149 5.73 14.19 6.06
N GLU A 150 4.62 14.63 5.48
CA GLU A 150 3.96 15.88 5.89
C GLU A 150 3.59 15.89 7.38
N LYS A 151 3.16 14.75 7.92
CA LYS A 151 2.76 14.60 9.32
C LYS A 151 3.91 14.78 10.32
N LYS A 152 5.17 14.51 9.94
CA LYS A 152 6.34 14.72 10.81
C LYS A 152 6.58 16.20 11.17
N GLY A 153 6.02 17.14 10.39
CA GLY A 153 6.10 18.58 10.63
C GLY A 153 7.48 19.19 10.33
N LYS A 154 8.54 18.73 11.00
CA LYS A 154 9.92 19.17 10.75
C LYS A 154 10.69 18.09 10.02
N LEU A 155 10.97 18.33 8.75
CA LEU A 155 11.69 17.41 7.87
C LEU A 155 13.17 17.74 7.75
N GLU A 156 13.98 16.69 7.77
CA GLU A 156 15.38 16.75 7.36
C GLU A 156 15.52 16.94 5.84
N ALA A 157 16.72 17.24 5.37
CA ALA A 157 16.96 17.51 3.95
C ALA A 157 16.59 16.32 3.05
N GLU A 158 16.93 15.10 3.49
CA GLU A 158 16.59 13.87 2.78
C GLU A 158 15.08 13.66 2.70
N GLU A 159 14.37 13.85 3.81
CA GLU A 159 12.91 13.71 3.88
C GLU A 159 12.18 14.75 3.02
N LYS A 160 12.70 15.99 2.93
CA LYS A 160 12.18 17.00 2.01
C LYS A 160 12.33 16.56 0.55
N ASN A 161 13.46 15.95 0.20
CA ASN A 161 13.68 15.41 -1.14
C ASN A 161 12.71 14.26 -1.42
N MET A 162 12.54 13.32 -0.48
CA MET A 162 11.56 12.23 -0.59
C MET A 162 10.15 12.78 -0.81
N LEU A 163 9.73 13.80 -0.04
CA LEU A 163 8.41 14.40 -0.17
C LEU A 163 8.23 15.07 -1.54
N SER A 164 9.24 15.81 -2.01
CA SER A 164 9.21 16.47 -3.32
C SER A 164 9.02 15.45 -4.45
N ILE A 165 9.82 14.37 -4.44
CA ILE A 165 9.71 13.30 -5.43
C ILE A 165 8.34 12.63 -5.34
N SER A 166 7.88 12.30 -4.13
CA SER A 166 6.58 11.63 -3.93
C SER A 166 5.41 12.45 -4.46
N LYS A 167 5.42 13.78 -4.26
CA LYS A 167 4.42 14.69 -4.83
C LYS A 167 4.48 14.73 -6.35
N GLN A 168 5.67 14.80 -6.93
CA GLN A 168 5.85 14.76 -8.39
C GLN A 168 5.30 13.46 -8.99
N ARG A 169 5.60 12.30 -8.37
CA ARG A 169 5.10 11.00 -8.82
C ARG A 169 3.59 10.88 -8.67
N THR A 170 3.04 11.36 -7.55
CA THR A 170 1.60 11.41 -7.29
C THR A 170 0.88 12.20 -8.38
N GLN A 171 1.37 13.41 -8.69
CA GLN A 171 0.77 14.25 -9.73
C GLN A 171 0.82 13.56 -11.10
N CYS A 172 2.01 13.11 -11.52
CA CYS A 172 2.18 12.55 -12.86
C CYS A 172 1.36 11.27 -13.08
N LEU A 173 1.39 10.35 -12.11
CA LEU A 173 0.59 9.13 -12.19
C LEU A 173 -0.90 9.42 -12.11
N GLY A 174 -1.32 10.31 -11.20
CA GLY A 174 -2.72 10.75 -11.09
C GLY A 174 -3.26 11.30 -12.41
N ASP A 175 -2.54 12.25 -13.02
CA ASP A 175 -2.94 12.85 -14.30
C ASP A 175 -3.11 11.83 -15.42
N ILE A 176 -2.28 10.77 -15.46
CA ILE A 176 -2.39 9.72 -16.47
C ILE A 176 -3.56 8.79 -16.16
N LEU A 177 -3.74 8.37 -14.90
CA LEU A 177 -4.78 7.43 -14.53
C LEU A 177 -6.17 8.08 -14.64
N ASP A 178 -6.34 9.33 -14.20
CA ASP A 178 -7.59 10.09 -14.32
C ASP A 178 -7.99 10.25 -15.81
N ASP A 179 -7.03 10.56 -16.68
CA ASP A 179 -7.26 10.64 -18.13
C ASP A 179 -7.66 9.29 -18.77
N LEU A 180 -7.17 8.16 -18.25
CA LEU A 180 -7.60 6.83 -18.68
C LEU A 180 -9.00 6.46 -18.15
N ILE A 181 -9.35 6.91 -16.94
CA ILE A 181 -10.71 6.75 -16.38
C ILE A 181 -11.72 7.56 -17.20
N ASP A 182 -11.39 8.82 -17.50
CA ASP A 182 -12.25 9.74 -18.25
C ASP A 182 -12.40 9.34 -19.72
N ASN A 183 -11.45 8.57 -20.27
CA ASN A 183 -11.46 8.08 -21.65
C ASN A 183 -11.17 6.56 -21.71
N PRO A 184 -12.15 5.69 -21.38
CA PRO A 184 -11.92 4.24 -21.23
C PRO A 184 -11.42 3.51 -22.49
N GLU A 185 -11.65 4.06 -23.69
CA GLU A 185 -11.11 3.54 -24.95
C GLU A 185 -9.63 3.84 -25.16
N LYS A 186 -9.06 4.73 -24.34
CA LYS A 186 -7.65 5.12 -24.40
C LYS A 186 -6.76 4.05 -23.79
N SER A 187 -5.58 3.89 -24.38
CA SER A 187 -4.49 3.15 -23.77
C SER A 187 -3.17 3.88 -23.96
N VAL A 188 -2.28 3.75 -22.98
CA VAL A 188 -0.93 4.29 -23.04
C VAL A 188 0.09 3.17 -22.90
N ASP A 189 1.25 3.31 -23.53
CA ASP A 189 2.34 2.36 -23.33
C ASP A 189 2.87 2.46 -21.91
N ARG A 190 3.12 1.31 -21.27
CA ARG A 190 3.81 1.27 -19.97
C ARG A 190 5.11 2.10 -19.98
N LYS A 191 5.84 2.05 -21.09
CA LYS A 191 7.06 2.84 -21.32
C LYS A 191 6.81 4.34 -21.21
N PHE A 192 5.71 4.83 -21.75
CA PHE A 192 5.36 6.25 -21.68
C PHE A 192 5.22 6.71 -20.23
N ILE A 193 4.55 5.91 -19.38
CA ILE A 193 4.41 6.20 -17.95
C ILE A 193 5.78 6.21 -17.27
N ILE A 194 6.62 5.21 -17.51
CA ILE A 194 7.97 5.12 -16.93
C ILE A 194 8.82 6.34 -17.32
N ASP A 195 8.87 6.66 -18.62
CA ASP A 195 9.73 7.73 -19.15
C ASP A 195 9.23 9.13 -18.72
N LYS A 196 7.90 9.30 -18.57
CA LYS A 196 7.28 10.56 -18.18
C LYS A 196 7.30 10.77 -16.66
N CYS A 197 6.92 9.76 -15.89
CA CYS A 197 6.70 9.91 -14.46
C CYS A 197 7.93 9.58 -13.64
N TYR A 198 8.84 8.70 -14.08
CA TYR A 198 10.03 8.32 -13.31
C TYR A 198 11.29 9.06 -13.77
N GLN A 199 11.23 10.39 -13.87
CA GLN A 199 12.39 11.21 -14.22
C GLN A 199 13.34 11.42 -13.04
#